data_AF-A0A959FR12-F1
#
_entry.id   AF-A0A959FR12-F1
#
_cell.length_a   1.000
_cell.length_b   1.000
_cell.length_c   1.000
_cell.angle_alpha   90.00
_cell.angle_beta   90.00
_cell.angle_gamma   90.00
#
_symmetry.space_group_name_H-M   'P 1'
#
loop_
_entity.id
_entity.type
_entity.pdbx_description
1 polymer ?
#
loop_
_entity_poly.entity_id
_entity_poly.type
_entity_poly.pdbx_seq_one_letter_code
_entity_poly.pdbx_strand_id
1 'polypeptide(L)' 'EEGLFRYIRHPMYASLLLLSWGILLKHPTLDGLVVSIASTIFLYLTAIHDERECIAYFGAPYEAYMRRTRRFIPFLW' A
#
# COMPACT_ATOMS: atom_id res chain seq x y z
N GLU A 1 -16.48 2.51 7.57
CA GLU A 1 -16.88 3.16 6.29
C GLU A 1 -16.71 4.69 6.36
N GLU A 2 -15.57 5.19 6.86
CA GLU A 2 -15.35 6.63 7.04
C GLU A 2 -14.07 7.09 6.32
N GLY A 3 -14.19 8.14 5.51
CA GLY A 3 -13.05 8.93 5.01
C GLY A 3 -12.17 8.29 3.93
N LEU A 4 -10.86 8.59 3.99
CA LEU A 4 -9.84 8.29 2.98
C LEU A 4 -9.72 6.80 2.61
N PHE A 5 -10.07 5.93 3.56
CA PHE A 5 -10.15 4.48 3.36
C PHE A 5 -11.14 4.10 2.25
N ARG A 6 -12.13 4.93 1.92
CA ARG A 6 -13.05 4.67 0.79
C ARG A 6 -12.37 4.70 -0.58
N TYR A 7 -11.19 5.30 -0.71
CA TYR A 7 -10.49 5.42 -1.99
C TYR A 7 -9.19 4.60 -2.04
N ILE A 8 -8.47 4.47 -0.92
CA ILE A 8 -7.19 3.75 -0.83
C ILE A 8 -7.21 2.90 0.44
N ARG A 9 -6.95 1.59 0.32
CA ARG A 9 -6.98 0.67 1.46
C ARG A 9 -5.86 0.97 2.46
N HIS A 10 -4.68 1.39 1.99
CA HIS A 10 -3.56 1.78 2.84
C HIS A 10 -2.87 3.08 2.38
N PRO A 11 -3.46 4.26 2.68
CA PRO A 11 -2.88 5.54 2.28
C PRO A 11 -1.52 5.80 2.96
N MET A 12 -1.28 5.22 4.14
CA MET A 12 0.02 5.33 4.82
C MET A 12 1.15 4.63 4.05
N TYR A 13 0.89 3.43 3.51
CA TYR A 13 1.89 2.71 2.73
C TYR A 13 2.22 3.41 1.41
N ALA A 14 1.20 4.02 0.78
CA ALA A 14 1.41 4.87 -0.40
C ALA A 14 2.28 6.10 -0.09
N SER A 15 2.05 6.78 1.04
CA SER A 15 2.89 7.90 1.49
C SER A 15 4.33 7.48 1.80
N LEU A 16 4.52 6.32 2.46
CA LEU A 16 5.85 5.75 2.73
C LEU A 16 6.60 5.40 1.44
N LEU A 17 5.90 4.83 0.47
CA LEU A 17 6.44 4.58 -0.87
C LEU A 17 6.86 5.88 -1.55
N LEU A 18 5.97 6.87 -1.62
CA LEU A 18 6.26 8.17 -2.19
C LEU A 18 7.43 8.87 -1.48
N LEU A 19 7.53 8.75 -0.16
CA LEU A 19 8.65 9.28 0.61
C LEU A 19 9.96 8.57 0.24
N SER A 20 9.95 7.23 0.20
CA SER A 20 11.13 6.43 -0.13
C SER A 20 11.64 6.75 -1.54
N TRP A 21 10.74 6.77 -2.52
CA TRP A 21 11.08 7.13 -3.89
C TRP A 21 11.44 8.61 -4.05
N GLY A 22 10.84 9.51 -3.26
CA GLY A 22 11.18 10.94 -3.24
C GLY A 22 12.58 11.21 -2.68
N ILE A 23 13.01 10.46 -1.66
CA ILE A 23 14.37 10.51 -1.13
C ILE A 23 15.37 10.01 -2.18
N LEU A 24 15.05 8.90 -2.86
CA LEU A 24 15.86 8.36 -3.96
C LEU A 24 16.02 9.37 -5.11
N LEU A 25 14.95 10.07 -5.50
CA LEU A 25 15.01 11.10 -6.55
C LEU A 25 15.87 12.30 -6.14
N LYS A 26 15.88 12.65 -4.84
CA LYS A 26 16.71 13.73 -4.31
C LYS A 26 18.19 13.35 -4.25
N HIS A 27 18.49 12.12 -3.85
CA HIS A 27 19.84 11.57 -3.79
C HIS A 27 19.87 10.16 -4.40
N PRO A 28 20.11 10.05 -5.73
CA PRO A 28 20.09 8.78 -6.42
C PRO A 28 21.35 7.98 -6.09
N THR A 29 21.30 7.26 -4.97
CA THR A 29 22.34 6.34 -4.53
C THR A 29 21.91 4.89 -4.72
N LEU A 30 22.87 3.99 -4.95
CA LEU A 30 22.60 2.56 -5.11
C LEU A 30 22.01 1.96 -3.82
N ASP A 31 22.47 2.40 -2.65
CA ASP A 31 21.89 2.04 -1.36
C ASP A 31 20.43 2.49 -1.23
N GLY A 32 20.11 3.73 -1.61
CA GLY A 32 18.74 4.24 -1.63
C GLY A 32 17.84 3.42 -2.54
N LEU A 33 18.33 2.99 -3.70
CA LEU A 33 17.56 2.18 -4.65
C LEU A 33 17.23 0.81 -4.09
N VAL A 34 18.19 0.14 -3.45
CA VAL A 34 17.96 -1.15 -2.77
C VAL A 34 16.95 -0.98 -1.64
N VAL A 35 17.07 0.07 -0.82
CA VAL A 35 16.14 0.34 0.28
C VAL A 35 14.74 0.66 -0.22
N SER A 36 14.60 1.44 -1.29
CA SER A 36 13.29 1.77 -1.88
C SER A 36 12.61 0.53 -2.47
N ILE A 37 13.35 -0.32 -3.17
CA ILE A 37 12.81 -1.58 -3.71
C ILE A 37 12.42 -2.52 -2.56
N ALA A 38 13.30 -2.70 -1.57
CA ALA A 38 13.02 -3.52 -0.41
C ALA A 38 11.78 -3.03 0.35
N SER A 39 11.69 -1.72 0.60
CA SER A 39 10.52 -1.10 1.24
C SER A 39 9.25 -1.31 0.42
N THR A 40 9.32 -1.19 -0.91
CA THR A 40 8.19 -1.46 -1.80
C THR A 40 7.68 -2.89 -1.66
N ILE A 41 8.59 -3.86 -1.67
CA ILE A 41 8.23 -5.28 -1.52
C ILE A 41 7.67 -5.54 -0.13
N PHE A 42 8.29 -4.99 0.91
CA PHE A 42 7.86 -5.20 2.29
C PHE A 42 6.47 -4.61 2.54
N LEU A 43 6.23 -3.37 2.11
CA LEU A 43 4.93 -2.71 2.21
C LEU A 43 3.85 -3.46 1.42
N TYR A 44 4.19 -3.98 0.25
CA TYR A 44 3.29 -4.78 -0.57
C TYR A 44 2.91 -6.10 0.12
N LEU A 45 3.88 -6.81 0.70
CA LEU A 45 3.64 -8.05 1.45
C LEU A 45 2.82 -7.80 2.71
N THR A 46 3.15 -6.75 3.47
CA THR A 46 2.38 -6.36 4.66
C THR A 46 0.94 -6.02 4.30
N ALA A 47 0.71 -5.25 3.23
CA ALA A 47 -0.65 -4.95 2.78
C ALA A 47 -1.43 -6.21 2.37
N ILE A 48 -0.79 -7.19 1.72
CA ILE A 48 -1.43 -8.47 1.42
C ILE A 48 -1.80 -9.23 2.69
N HIS A 49 -0.91 -9.24 3.69
CA HIS A 49 -1.14 -9.96 4.94
C HIS A 49 -2.27 -9.32 5.74
N ASP A 50 -2.24 -8.00 5.88
CA ASP A 50 -3.26 -7.21 6.57
C ASP A 50 -4.64 -7.40 5.93
N GLU A 51 -4.71 -7.41 4.59
CA GLU A 51 -5.95 -7.72 3.88
C GLU A 51 -6.42 -9.16 4.12
N ARG A 52 -5.51 -10.13 4.16
CA ARG A 52 -5.88 -11.53 4.46
C ARG A 52 -6.44 -11.66 5.88
N GLU A 53 -5.84 -11.00 6.85
CA GLU A 53 -6.38 -10.93 8.22
C GLU A 53 -7.73 -10.21 8.25
N CYS A 54 -7.88 -9.09 7.55
CA CYS A 54 -9.15 -8.39 7.45
C CYS A 54 -10.23 -9.23 6.77
N ILE A 55 -9.92 -10.00 5.72
CA ILE A 55 -10.88 -10.95 5.11
C ILE A 55 -11.24 -12.05 6.09
N ALA A 56 -10.27 -12.57 6.85
CA ALA A 56 -10.53 -13.61 7.85
C ALA A 56 -11.41 -13.08 9.01
N TYR A 57 -11.22 -11.81 9.40
CA TYR A 57 -11.92 -11.19 10.52
C TYR A 57 -13.31 -10.63 10.14
N PHE A 58 -13.42 -9.95 9.00
CA PHE A 58 -14.64 -9.29 8.55
C PHE A 58 -15.43 -10.11 7.51
N GLY A 59 -14.80 -11.03 6.76
CA GLY A 59 -15.48 -11.90 5.81
C GLY A 59 -16.08 -11.19 4.59
N ALA A 60 -17.28 -11.63 4.18
CA ALA A 60 -18.01 -11.16 2.99
C ALA A 60 -18.18 -9.63 2.85
N PRO A 61 -18.46 -8.83 3.91
CA PRO A 61 -18.53 -7.37 3.77
C PRO A 61 -17.20 -6.73 3.36
N TYR A 62 -16.06 -7.29 3.79
CA TYR A 62 -14.74 -6.81 3.38
C TYR A 62 -14.41 -7.21 1.94
N GLU A 63 -14.85 -8.38 1.50
CA GLU A 63 -14.70 -8.86 0.12
C GLU A 63 -15.48 -7.97 -0.88
N ALA A 64 -16.71 -7.57 -0.52
CA ALA A 64 -17.49 -6.60 -1.28
C ALA A 64 -16.83 -5.21 -1.33
N TYR A 65 -16.19 -4.80 -0.23
CA TYR A 65 -15.40 -3.58 -0.16
C TYR A 65 -14.14 -3.66 -1.03
N MET A 66 -13.37 -4.75 -0.99
CA MET A 66 -12.21 -4.98 -1.85
C MET A 66 -12.56 -4.91 -3.35
N ARG A 67 -13.75 -5.32 -3.77
CA ARG A 67 -14.19 -5.18 -5.16
C ARG A 67 -14.41 -3.72 -5.58
N ARG A 68 -14.61 -2.79 -4.63
CA ARG A 68 -14.85 -1.36 -4.87
C ARG A 68 -13.63 -0.47 -4.63
N THR A 69 -12.73 -0.82 -3.73
CA THR A 69 -11.55 -0.01 -3.38
C THR A 69 -10.25 -0.55 -3.98
N ARG A 70 -9.31 0.32 -4.36
CA ARG A 70 -8.00 -0.08 -4.89
C ARG A 70 -6.94 -0.17 -3.78
N ARG A 71 -5.92 -1.03 -3.98
CA ARG A 71 -4.94 -1.40 -2.95
C ARG A 71 -3.97 -0.28 -2.58
N PHE A 72 -3.34 0.34 -3.58
CA PHE A 72 -2.23 1.28 -3.38
C PHE A 72 -2.39 2.62 -4.09
N ILE A 73 -2.87 2.63 -5.34
CA ILE A 73 -2.99 3.85 -6.14
C ILE A 73 -4.38 3.86 -6.79
N PRO A 74 -5.15 4.96 -6.73
CA PRO A 74 -6.45 5.06 -7.38
C PRO A 74 -6.42 4.92 -8.91
N PHE A 75 -5.25 4.70 -9.54
CA PHE A 75 -5.04 4.69 -10.99
C PHE A 75 -4.05 3.65 -11.53
N LEU A 76 -3.39 2.85 -10.69
CA LEU A 76 -2.48 1.77 -11.13
C LEU A 76 -2.90 0.45 -10.48
N TRP A 77 -3.16 -0.53 -11.35
CA TRP A 77 -3.61 -1.92 -11.18
C TRP A 77 -3.88 -2.41 -9.75
#